data_AF-A0ABC8TWQ3-F1
#
_entry.id   AF-A0ABC8TWQ3-F1
#
_cell.length_a   1.000
_cell.length_b   1.000
_cell.length_c   1.000
_cell.angle_alpha   90.00
_cell.angle_beta   90.00
_cell.angle_gamma   90.00
#
_symmetry.space_group_name_H-M   'P 1'
#
loop_
_entity.id
_entity.type
_entity.pdbx_description
1 polymer ?
#
loop_
_entity_poly.entity_id
_entity_poly.type
_entity_poly.pdbx_seq_one_letter_code
_entity_poly.pdbx_strand_id
1 'polypeptide(L)'
;MQILDEMPVFYNLSAVEKREVLAVILQIVRNLDDASLVKAWQQSIARTRLFFKLLEECLILFEHTKPSDSMLLGCSSRSPVGDGPASPRYSDRLSPAINHYLSEASRQEVRPQGTPENGYLWQRVNSQLSSPSQPYSLREALAQAQSSRIGASTQALRESLHPILRQKLELWEENLSAAVSLQVLEIIGKFSRTAASHSIATDYGKLDCITSIFMSFFSRNQPLAFWKAMFPVFNSVFELHGATLMARENDRFLKQIAFHLLRLAVFRNDNMRKRAVVGLQILVRTARLRVMLIITLSELMSDVQVTQMKSDGTLEESGEARRLRKSLEEMADESKSGNLLNECGLPEDALIAIPETLAENRWSWSEVNFLSVSLLLALDASLEHALLGSVMTMDRYAAAESFYKLAMAFAPVPDLHIMWLLHLCDAHQEMQSWAEAAECAVAVAGVVMQPPDSLDLPTNCHCAVIGLILFLLPPHSLFSFVSSSYVKSKSHSQEFIS
;
A
#
# COMPACT_ATOMS: atom_id res chain seq x y z
N MET A 1 3.87 -23.74 21.33
CA MET A 1 5.13 -23.58 20.55
C MET A 1 5.61 -24.86 19.89
N GLN A 2 5.40 -26.05 20.46
CA GLN A 2 5.66 -27.33 19.76
C GLN A 2 4.93 -27.46 18.41
N ILE A 3 3.78 -26.78 18.24
CA ILE A 3 3.08 -26.69 16.95
C ILE A 3 3.93 -26.08 15.82
N LEU A 4 4.96 -25.30 16.14
CA LEU A 4 5.91 -24.77 15.15
C LEU A 4 6.89 -25.84 14.65
N ASP A 5 7.12 -26.88 15.44
CA ASP A 5 7.97 -28.00 15.02
C ASP A 5 7.21 -28.89 13.99
N GLU A 6 5.88 -28.85 13.98
CA GLU A 6 4.98 -29.56 13.05
C GLU A 6 4.56 -28.71 11.82
N MET A 7 5.28 -27.62 11.52
CA MET A 7 4.99 -26.76 10.36
C MET A 7 4.88 -27.50 9.00
N PRO A 8 5.69 -28.54 8.70
CA PRO A 8 5.52 -29.31 7.47
C PRO A 8 4.13 -29.95 7.35
N VAL A 9 3.55 -30.40 8.47
CA VAL A 9 2.19 -30.95 8.50
C VAL A 9 1.17 -29.85 8.21
N PHE A 10 1.34 -28.68 8.85
CA PHE A 10 0.48 -27.52 8.60
C PHE A 10 0.45 -27.11 7.13
N TYR A 11 1.61 -27.08 6.46
CA TYR A 11 1.67 -26.67 5.04
C TYR A 11 0.96 -27.64 4.09
N ASN A 12 0.85 -28.92 4.46
CA ASN A 12 0.13 -29.95 3.69
C ASN A 12 -1.40 -29.92 3.87
N LEU A 13 -1.92 -29.15 4.83
CA LEU A 13 -3.35 -28.99 5.04
C LEU A 13 -4.01 -28.18 3.92
N SER A 14 -5.29 -28.46 3.64
CA SER A 14 -6.12 -27.62 2.78
C SER A 14 -6.33 -26.23 3.41
N ALA A 15 -6.64 -25.22 2.59
CA ALA A 15 -6.84 -23.84 3.08
C ALA A 15 -7.95 -23.73 4.15
N VAL A 16 -8.96 -24.62 4.09
CA VAL A 16 -10.03 -24.66 5.10
C VAL A 16 -9.51 -25.24 6.42
N GLU A 17 -8.79 -26.36 6.37
CA GLU A 17 -8.19 -26.96 7.57
C GLU A 17 -7.18 -26.01 8.21
N LYS A 18 -6.39 -25.29 7.40
CA LYS A 18 -5.49 -24.23 7.88
C LYS A 18 -6.24 -23.16 8.65
N ARG A 19 -7.38 -22.67 8.15
CA ARG A 19 -8.21 -21.69 8.86
C ARG A 19 -8.65 -22.17 10.25
N GLU A 20 -9.12 -23.41 10.36
CA GLU A 20 -9.55 -23.96 11.66
C GLU A 20 -8.39 -24.06 12.65
N VAL A 21 -7.25 -24.59 12.20
CA VAL A 21 -6.05 -24.71 13.03
C VAL A 21 -5.57 -23.33 13.47
N LEU A 22 -5.53 -22.36 12.56
CA LEU A 22 -5.12 -20.99 12.87
C LEU A 22 -6.09 -20.29 13.83
N ALA A 23 -7.39 -20.51 13.71
CA ALA A 23 -8.37 -19.97 14.65
C ALA A 23 -8.11 -20.47 16.09
N VAL A 24 -7.81 -21.77 16.24
CA VAL A 24 -7.42 -22.35 17.54
C VAL A 24 -6.11 -21.74 18.03
N ILE A 25 -5.10 -21.62 17.17
CA ILE A 25 -3.80 -21.04 17.53
C ILE A 25 -3.96 -19.59 17.99
N LEU A 26 -4.70 -18.77 17.25
CA LEU A 26 -4.99 -17.39 17.63
C LEU A 26 -5.70 -17.32 18.98
N GLN A 27 -6.67 -18.19 19.24
CA GLN A 27 -7.33 -18.23 20.54
C GLN A 27 -6.37 -18.65 21.68
N ILE A 28 -5.45 -19.58 21.44
CA ILE A 28 -4.42 -19.95 22.42
C ILE A 28 -3.50 -18.77 22.69
N VAL A 29 -2.96 -18.13 21.65
CA VAL A 29 -2.05 -16.99 21.76
C VAL A 29 -2.71 -15.81 22.49
N ARG A 30 -4.01 -15.57 22.25
CA ARG A 30 -4.78 -14.53 22.93
C ARG A 30 -4.84 -14.70 24.45
N ASN A 31 -4.90 -15.95 24.91
CA ASN A 31 -5.05 -16.29 26.33
C ASN A 31 -3.72 -16.70 26.99
N LEU A 32 -2.62 -16.68 26.25
CA LEU A 32 -1.30 -16.97 26.77
C LEU A 32 -0.78 -15.75 27.57
N ASP A 33 -0.12 -15.99 28.69
CA ASP A 33 0.52 -14.93 29.45
C ASP A 33 1.75 -14.37 28.71
N ASP A 34 2.02 -13.08 28.92
CA ASP A 34 3.12 -12.38 28.23
C ASP A 34 4.48 -13.04 28.53
N ALA A 35 4.72 -13.54 29.75
CA ALA A 35 5.99 -14.14 30.11
C ALA A 35 6.27 -15.44 29.33
N SER A 36 5.27 -16.29 29.14
CA SER A 36 5.36 -17.49 28.31
C SER A 36 5.61 -17.15 26.84
N LEU A 37 4.97 -16.10 26.31
CA LEU A 37 5.16 -15.65 24.93
C LEU A 37 6.57 -15.10 24.71
N VAL A 38 7.08 -14.27 25.64
CA VAL A 38 8.45 -13.73 25.58
C VAL A 38 9.49 -14.84 25.64
N LYS A 39 9.33 -15.81 26.55
CA LYS A 39 10.21 -16.99 26.63
C LYS A 39 10.27 -17.75 25.31
N ALA A 40 9.15 -17.88 24.61
CA ALA A 40 9.12 -18.53 23.31
C ALA A 40 9.96 -17.78 22.26
N TRP A 41 9.87 -16.46 22.22
CA TRP A 41 10.65 -15.64 21.29
C TRP A 41 12.15 -15.58 21.59
N GLN A 42 12.53 -15.77 22.86
CA GLN A 42 13.93 -15.84 23.29
C GLN A 42 14.63 -17.13 22.85
N GLN A 43 13.90 -18.24 22.74
CA GLN A 43 14.49 -19.57 22.52
C GLN A 43 15.25 -19.73 21.20
N SER A 44 14.68 -19.26 20.08
CA SER A 44 15.27 -19.45 18.75
C SER A 44 14.75 -18.43 17.74
N ILE A 45 15.67 -17.83 16.98
CA ILE A 45 15.37 -16.91 15.88
C ILE A 45 14.50 -17.59 14.82
N ALA A 46 14.82 -18.84 14.48
CA ALA A 46 14.08 -19.61 13.48
C ALA A 46 12.63 -19.85 13.93
N ARG A 47 12.41 -20.16 15.21
CA ARG A 47 11.05 -20.33 15.76
C ARG A 47 10.27 -19.01 15.77
N THR A 48 10.90 -17.91 16.14
CA THR A 48 10.28 -16.58 16.06
C THR A 48 9.86 -16.24 14.63
N ARG A 49 10.73 -16.49 13.64
CA ARG A 49 10.40 -16.31 12.21
C ARG A 49 9.24 -17.17 11.76
N LEU A 50 9.21 -18.45 12.13
CA LEU A 50 8.09 -19.35 11.82
C LEU A 50 6.79 -18.89 12.48
N PHE A 51 6.86 -18.40 13.72
CA PHE A 51 5.70 -17.83 14.41
C PHE A 51 5.13 -16.61 13.65
N PHE A 52 5.97 -15.67 13.22
CA PHE A 52 5.50 -14.53 12.44
C PHE A 52 5.02 -14.91 11.04
N LYS A 53 5.64 -15.91 10.40
CA LYS A 53 5.13 -16.46 9.14
C LYS A 53 3.74 -17.08 9.31
N LEU A 54 3.47 -17.71 10.45
CA LEU A 54 2.13 -18.20 10.78
C LEU A 54 1.12 -17.06 10.92
N LEU A 55 1.53 -15.92 11.52
CA LEU A 55 0.69 -14.73 11.60
C LEU A 55 0.44 -14.10 10.22
N GLU A 56 1.42 -14.13 9.32
CA GLU A 56 1.25 -13.71 7.93
C GLU A 56 0.22 -14.59 7.21
N GLU A 57 0.27 -15.91 7.39
CA GLU A 57 -0.75 -16.85 6.89
C GLU A 57 -2.14 -16.56 7.48
N CYS A 58 -2.24 -16.13 8.74
CA CYS A 58 -3.51 -15.66 9.30
C CYS A 58 -4.04 -14.45 8.51
N LEU A 59 -3.19 -13.47 8.19
CA LEU A 59 -3.62 -12.30 7.43
C LEU A 59 -4.06 -12.65 6.01
N ILE A 60 -3.46 -13.67 5.38
CA ILE A 60 -3.84 -14.17 4.05
C ILE A 60 -5.18 -14.91 4.12
N LEU A 61 -5.29 -15.91 4.99
CA LEU A 61 -6.44 -16.81 4.99
C LEU A 61 -7.70 -16.16 5.54
N PHE A 62 -7.57 -15.19 6.44
CA PHE A 62 -8.70 -14.45 7.01
C PHE A 62 -8.98 -13.12 6.29
N GLU A 63 -8.34 -12.84 5.15
CA GLU A 63 -8.62 -11.64 4.37
C GLU A 63 -10.09 -11.62 3.91
N HIS A 64 -10.76 -10.48 4.10
CA HIS A 64 -12.11 -10.27 3.59
C HIS A 64 -12.08 -9.28 2.42
N THR A 65 -12.35 -9.78 1.21
CA THR A 65 -12.53 -8.93 0.01
C THR A 65 -14.01 -8.79 -0.33
N LYS A 66 -14.53 -7.56 -0.43
CA LYS A 66 -15.87 -7.37 -1.01
C LYS A 66 -15.80 -7.55 -2.52
N PRO A 67 -16.79 -8.18 -3.17
CA PRO A 67 -16.83 -8.32 -4.63
C PRO A 67 -16.72 -6.99 -5.39
N SER A 68 -17.18 -5.89 -4.78
CA SER A 68 -17.08 -4.53 -5.33
C SER A 68 -15.75 -3.82 -5.03
N ASP A 69 -14.98 -4.28 -4.04
CA ASP A 69 -13.71 -3.65 -3.63
C ASP A 69 -12.53 -4.06 -4.52
N SER A 70 -12.73 -5.05 -5.40
CA SER A 70 -11.78 -5.40 -6.46
C SER A 70 -11.53 -4.25 -7.44
N MET A 71 -12.39 -3.22 -7.47
CA MET A 71 -12.14 -1.99 -8.23
C MET A 71 -11.18 -1.01 -7.52
N LEU A 72 -10.95 -1.16 -6.21
CA LEU A 72 -10.08 -0.28 -5.43
C LEU A 72 -8.69 -0.91 -5.16
N LEU A 73 -8.59 -2.24 -5.22
CA LEU A 73 -7.33 -2.97 -5.36
C LEU A 73 -7.19 -3.59 -6.76
N GLY A 74 -6.79 -2.76 -7.72
CA GLY A 74 -5.96 -3.21 -8.85
C GLY A 74 -6.58 -4.20 -9.83
N CYS A 75 -7.71 -3.85 -10.45
CA CYS A 75 -7.90 -4.24 -11.84
C CYS A 75 -7.87 -2.98 -12.69
N SER A 76 -6.76 -2.79 -13.40
CA SER A 76 -6.73 -1.96 -14.60
C SER A 76 -7.93 -2.35 -15.47
N SER A 77 -8.61 -1.37 -16.08
CA SER A 77 -9.76 -1.60 -16.97
C SER A 77 -9.42 -2.42 -18.24
N ARG A 78 -8.21 -3.00 -18.31
CA ARG A 78 -7.68 -3.82 -19.41
C ARG A 78 -7.21 -5.22 -19.01
N SER A 79 -7.43 -5.69 -17.78
CA SER A 79 -7.18 -7.11 -17.44
C SER A 79 -8.50 -7.87 -17.28
N PRO A 80 -8.69 -9.02 -17.97
CA PRO A 80 -9.87 -9.87 -17.75
C PRO A 80 -9.92 -10.27 -16.27
N VAL A 81 -11.13 -10.33 -15.72
CA VAL A 81 -11.45 -10.75 -14.35
C VAL A 81 -10.60 -11.97 -14.00
N GLY A 82 -9.53 -11.76 -13.23
CA GLY A 82 -8.65 -12.81 -12.80
C GLY A 82 -9.30 -13.53 -11.63
N ASP A 83 -9.89 -14.69 -11.91
CA ASP A 83 -10.24 -15.71 -10.91
C ASP A 83 -8.97 -16.19 -10.20
N GLY A 84 -8.42 -15.39 -9.30
CA GLY A 84 -7.50 -15.88 -8.28
C GLY A 84 -8.28 -16.76 -7.30
N PRO A 85 -7.67 -17.83 -6.74
CA PRO A 85 -8.35 -18.67 -5.77
C PRO A 85 -8.73 -17.83 -4.55
N ALA A 86 -10.02 -17.50 -4.41
CA ALA A 86 -10.54 -16.76 -3.28
C ALA A 86 -10.26 -17.54 -1.98
N SER A 87 -9.80 -16.84 -0.94
CA SER A 87 -9.60 -17.43 0.38
C SER A 87 -10.92 -18.06 0.86
N PRO A 88 -10.90 -19.31 1.37
CA PRO A 88 -12.12 -20.00 1.75
C PRO A 88 -12.81 -19.25 2.89
N ARG A 89 -14.11 -18.91 2.75
CA ARG A 89 -14.83 -18.20 3.81
C ARG A 89 -15.65 -19.19 4.64
N TYR A 90 -15.73 -18.93 5.93
CA TYR A 90 -16.68 -19.62 6.80
C TYR A 90 -18.10 -19.32 6.36
N SER A 91 -18.35 -18.10 5.88
CA SER A 91 -19.63 -17.75 5.29
C SER A 91 -20.02 -18.64 4.08
N ASP A 92 -19.07 -19.24 3.36
CA ASP A 92 -19.33 -20.12 2.21
C ASP A 92 -19.79 -21.52 2.62
N ARG A 93 -19.55 -21.87 3.90
CA ARG A 93 -19.94 -23.14 4.50
C ARG A 93 -20.88 -22.86 5.67
N LEU A 94 -22.18 -23.08 5.47
CA LEU A 94 -23.09 -23.18 6.60
C LEU A 94 -22.52 -24.17 7.62
N SER A 95 -22.57 -23.82 8.91
CA SER A 95 -21.90 -24.60 9.95
C SER A 95 -22.34 -26.07 9.90
N PRO A 96 -21.51 -27.04 10.32
CA PRO A 96 -21.90 -28.44 10.37
C PRO A 96 -23.18 -28.68 11.16
N ALA A 97 -23.46 -27.88 12.20
CA ALA A 97 -24.71 -27.92 12.95
C ALA A 97 -25.92 -27.45 12.13
N ILE A 98 -25.76 -26.40 11.30
CA ILE A 98 -26.79 -25.95 10.37
C ILE A 98 -27.00 -26.98 9.26
N ASN A 99 -25.92 -27.55 8.71
CA ASN A 99 -26.02 -28.63 7.72
C ASN A 99 -26.66 -29.89 8.28
N HIS A 100 -26.33 -30.26 9.53
CA HIS A 100 -26.92 -31.42 10.22
C HIS A 100 -28.41 -31.17 10.50
N TYR A 101 -28.76 -30.01 11.03
CA TYR A 101 -30.15 -29.60 11.23
C TYR A 101 -30.94 -29.64 9.91
N LEU A 102 -30.37 -29.10 8.83
CA LEU A 102 -30.98 -29.11 7.50
C LEU A 102 -31.08 -30.53 6.90
N SER A 103 -30.09 -31.39 7.15
CA SER A 103 -30.09 -32.79 6.73
C SER A 103 -31.13 -33.61 7.50
N GLU A 104 -31.26 -33.41 8.81
CA GLU A 104 -32.30 -34.03 9.63
C GLU A 104 -33.71 -33.56 9.26
N ALA A 105 -33.88 -32.26 9.00
CA ALA A 105 -35.14 -31.71 8.52
C ALA A 105 -35.55 -32.31 7.16
N SER A 106 -34.60 -32.50 6.24
CA SER A 106 -34.86 -33.13 4.93
C SER A 106 -35.26 -34.61 5.01
N ARG A 107 -34.84 -35.32 6.08
CA ARG A 107 -35.20 -36.73 6.31
C ARG A 107 -36.62 -36.91 6.86
N GLN A 108 -37.21 -35.87 7.46
CA GLN A 108 -38.54 -35.96 8.06
C GLN A 108 -39.70 -35.91 7.05
N GLU A 109 -39.45 -35.55 5.79
CA GLU A 109 -40.49 -35.56 4.74
C GLU A 109 -40.69 -36.91 4.03
N VAL A 110 -39.84 -37.93 4.30
CA VAL A 110 -39.91 -39.25 3.63
C VAL A 110 -40.36 -40.37 4.58
N ARG A 111 -41.43 -40.17 5.35
CA ARG A 111 -42.12 -41.28 6.02
C ARG A 111 -43.56 -41.42 5.51
N PRO A 112 -44.00 -42.62 5.07
CA PRO A 112 -45.38 -42.84 4.66
C PRO A 112 -46.31 -42.69 5.87
N GLN A 113 -47.50 -42.14 5.62
CA GLN A 113 -48.59 -41.96 6.57
C GLN A 113 -48.80 -43.20 7.46
N GLY A 114 -48.78 -43.01 8.79
CA GLY A 114 -49.19 -44.01 9.77
C GLY A 114 -49.21 -43.39 11.17
N THR A 115 -50.42 -43.11 11.65
CA THR A 115 -50.91 -42.82 13.03
C THR A 115 -49.93 -42.31 14.11
N PRO A 116 -50.24 -41.20 14.81
CA PRO A 116 -49.38 -40.62 15.84
C PRO A 116 -49.66 -41.23 17.21
N GLU A 117 -48.62 -41.59 17.96
CA GLU A 117 -48.70 -41.68 19.42
C GLU A 117 -47.68 -40.75 20.08
N ASN A 118 -48.24 -39.75 20.75
CA ASN A 118 -47.72 -38.97 21.87
C ASN A 118 -46.32 -38.34 21.80
N GLY A 119 -46.30 -37.00 21.78
CA GLY A 119 -45.34 -36.24 22.58
C GLY A 119 -44.74 -35.03 21.88
N TYR A 120 -45.28 -33.85 22.21
CA TYR A 120 -44.77 -32.50 21.92
C TYR A 120 -45.22 -31.86 20.61
N LEU A 121 -46.26 -31.06 20.79
CA LEU A 121 -47.08 -30.31 19.86
C LEU A 121 -46.31 -29.08 19.36
N TRP A 122 -45.52 -29.22 18.28
CA TRP A 122 -45.01 -28.06 17.55
C TRP A 122 -46.16 -27.45 16.74
N GLN A 123 -46.67 -26.35 17.26
CA GLN A 123 -47.75 -25.56 16.68
C GLN A 123 -47.37 -25.16 15.25
N ARG A 124 -48.12 -25.71 14.29
CA ARG A 124 -48.09 -25.31 12.88
C ARG A 124 -48.60 -23.87 12.81
N VAL A 125 -47.69 -22.90 12.70
CA VAL A 125 -48.08 -21.49 12.50
C VAL A 125 -48.59 -21.35 11.08
N ASN A 126 -49.82 -20.86 10.99
CA ASN A 126 -50.64 -20.75 9.80
C ASN A 126 -50.05 -19.70 8.86
N SER A 127 -49.81 -20.07 7.60
CA SER A 127 -49.33 -19.21 6.53
C SER A 127 -50.47 -18.36 5.95
N GLN A 128 -51.03 -17.44 6.72
CA GLN A 128 -51.91 -16.37 6.22
C GLN A 128 -51.87 -15.18 7.17
N LEU A 129 -50.92 -14.26 6.96
CA LEU A 129 -50.97 -12.83 7.34
C LEU A 129 -49.62 -12.17 7.03
N SER A 130 -49.46 -11.75 5.79
CA SER A 130 -48.34 -10.92 5.35
C SER A 130 -48.50 -9.51 5.96
N SER A 131 -47.69 -9.18 6.95
CA SER A 131 -47.45 -7.79 7.40
C SER A 131 -46.00 -7.41 7.12
N PRO A 132 -45.68 -6.19 6.65
CA PRO A 132 -44.32 -5.82 6.21
C PRO A 132 -43.28 -5.67 7.35
N SER A 133 -43.66 -5.98 8.60
CA SER A 133 -42.90 -5.63 9.80
C SER A 133 -42.58 -6.82 10.72
N GLN A 134 -42.82 -8.06 10.31
CA GLN A 134 -42.39 -9.23 11.10
C GLN A 134 -40.96 -9.66 10.75
N PRO A 135 -40.11 -9.99 11.75
CA PRO A 135 -38.78 -10.55 11.49
C PRO A 135 -38.94 -11.92 10.85
N TYR A 136 -38.59 -12.02 9.56
CA TYR A 136 -38.54 -13.28 8.83
C TYR A 136 -37.72 -14.28 9.65
N SER A 137 -38.36 -15.34 10.15
CA SER A 137 -37.68 -16.29 11.02
C SER A 137 -36.68 -17.09 10.18
N LEU A 138 -35.48 -17.33 10.72
CA LEU A 138 -34.45 -18.13 10.06
C LEU A 138 -34.98 -19.52 9.63
N ARG A 139 -36.00 -20.01 10.35
CA ARG A 139 -36.71 -21.25 10.06
C ARG A 139 -37.54 -21.19 8.76
N GLU A 140 -38.29 -20.11 8.52
CA GLU A 140 -39.12 -19.96 7.31
C GLU A 140 -38.29 -19.73 6.06
N ALA A 141 -37.20 -18.95 6.17
CA ALA A 141 -36.27 -18.73 5.07
C ALA A 141 -35.59 -20.05 4.61
N LEU A 142 -35.23 -20.91 5.56
CA LEU A 142 -34.63 -22.21 5.27
C LEU A 142 -35.64 -23.21 4.70
N ALA A 143 -36.90 -23.15 5.10
CA ALA A 143 -37.95 -24.01 4.54
C ALA A 143 -38.27 -23.67 3.07
N GLN A 144 -38.26 -22.38 2.70
CA GLN A 144 -38.45 -21.94 1.31
C GLN A 144 -37.27 -22.30 0.40
N ALA A 145 -36.04 -22.22 0.91
CA ALA A 145 -34.85 -22.65 0.20
C ALA A 145 -34.92 -24.13 -0.23
N GLN A 146 -35.48 -25.00 0.61
CA GLN A 146 -35.60 -26.44 0.33
C GLN A 146 -36.76 -26.80 -0.60
N SER A 147 -37.85 -26.02 -0.65
CA SER A 147 -38.97 -26.30 -1.56
C SER A 147 -38.62 -25.99 -3.03
N SER A 148 -37.66 -25.10 -3.26
CA SER A 148 -37.04 -24.91 -4.57
C SER A 148 -36.03 -26.03 -4.82
N ARG A 149 -36.36 -26.97 -5.71
CA ARG A 149 -35.50 -28.09 -6.15
C ARG A 149 -34.22 -27.59 -6.87
N ILE A 150 -33.32 -26.91 -6.17
CA ILE A 150 -32.06 -26.40 -6.71
C ILE A 150 -30.93 -27.29 -6.19
N GLY A 151 -30.11 -27.78 -7.13
CA GLY A 151 -29.10 -28.83 -6.92
C GLY A 151 -28.11 -28.56 -5.79
N ALA A 152 -27.64 -29.66 -5.20
CA ALA A 152 -26.82 -29.77 -4.00
C ALA A 152 -25.43 -29.09 -4.08
N SER A 153 -25.38 -27.76 -4.07
CA SER A 153 -24.17 -26.99 -3.78
C SER A 153 -24.43 -26.01 -2.63
N THR A 154 -23.45 -25.85 -1.73
CA THR A 154 -23.52 -24.90 -0.60
C THR A 154 -23.71 -23.45 -1.08
N GLN A 155 -23.23 -23.14 -2.28
CA GLN A 155 -23.40 -21.84 -2.93
C GLN A 155 -24.86 -21.55 -3.31
N ALA A 156 -25.54 -22.51 -3.96
CA ALA A 156 -26.96 -22.36 -4.31
C ALA A 156 -27.85 -22.22 -3.07
N LEU A 157 -27.50 -22.94 -1.99
CA LEU A 157 -28.17 -22.82 -0.69
C LEU A 157 -27.96 -21.44 -0.07
N ARG A 158 -26.75 -20.88 -0.14
CA ARG A 158 -26.48 -19.52 0.33
C ARG A 158 -27.29 -18.47 -0.44
N GLU A 159 -27.34 -18.60 -1.76
CA GLU A 159 -28.09 -17.68 -2.62
C GLU A 159 -29.60 -17.71 -2.34
N SER A 160 -30.10 -18.88 -1.93
CA SER A 160 -31.49 -19.06 -1.49
C SER A 160 -31.80 -18.51 -0.09
N LEU A 161 -30.79 -18.14 0.72
CA LEU A 161 -31.03 -17.53 2.04
C LEU A 161 -31.67 -16.15 1.91
N HIS A 162 -32.47 -15.78 2.92
CA HIS A 162 -33.03 -14.44 3.03
C HIS A 162 -31.91 -13.36 3.05
N PRO A 163 -32.06 -12.23 2.33
CA PRO A 163 -31.01 -11.20 2.20
C PRO A 163 -30.41 -10.73 3.53
N ILE A 164 -31.23 -10.54 4.57
CA ILE A 164 -30.78 -10.15 5.91
C ILE A 164 -29.80 -11.17 6.52
N LEU A 165 -29.99 -12.47 6.29
CA LEU A 165 -29.10 -13.51 6.82
C LEU A 165 -27.78 -13.55 6.06
N ARG A 166 -27.82 -13.35 4.73
CA ARG A 166 -26.61 -13.20 3.92
C ARG A 166 -25.76 -12.01 4.39
N GLN A 167 -26.41 -10.86 4.61
CA GLN A 167 -25.74 -9.68 5.13
C GLN A 167 -25.11 -9.93 6.52
N LYS A 168 -25.81 -10.63 7.42
CA LYS A 168 -25.26 -10.96 8.74
C LYS A 168 -24.05 -11.91 8.65
N LEU A 169 -24.07 -12.88 7.74
CA LEU A 169 -22.93 -13.77 7.51
C LEU A 169 -21.72 -13.02 6.93
N GLU A 170 -21.95 -12.06 6.03
CA GLU A 170 -20.89 -11.19 5.49
C GLU A 170 -20.29 -10.29 6.56
N LEU A 171 -21.11 -9.64 7.38
CA LEU A 171 -20.64 -8.84 8.51
C LEU A 171 -19.86 -9.66 9.53
N TRP A 172 -20.26 -10.92 9.77
CA TRP A 172 -19.53 -11.81 10.65
C TRP A 172 -18.14 -12.14 10.09
N GLU A 173 -18.02 -12.38 8.78
CA GLU A 173 -16.75 -12.61 8.11
C GLU A 173 -15.85 -11.36 8.13
N GLU A 174 -16.42 -10.17 7.92
CA GLU A 174 -15.72 -8.88 8.06
C GLU A 174 -15.18 -8.70 9.49
N ASN A 175 -16.01 -8.96 10.51
CA ASN A 175 -15.63 -8.84 11.91
C ASN A 175 -14.52 -9.84 12.29
N LEU A 176 -14.58 -11.06 11.75
CA LEU A 176 -13.54 -12.06 11.97
C LEU A 176 -12.19 -11.60 11.38
N SER A 177 -12.19 -11.11 10.14
CA SER A 177 -11.00 -10.54 9.49
C SER A 177 -10.39 -9.38 10.31
N ALA A 178 -11.26 -8.49 10.81
CA ALA A 178 -10.86 -7.38 11.68
C ALA A 178 -10.24 -7.86 13.00
N ALA A 179 -10.85 -8.85 13.65
CA ALA A 179 -10.37 -9.39 14.91
C ALA A 179 -8.99 -10.05 14.76
N VAL A 180 -8.78 -10.81 13.68
CA VAL A 180 -7.48 -11.43 13.37
C VAL A 180 -6.42 -10.35 13.14
N SER A 181 -6.71 -9.36 12.31
CA SER A 181 -5.75 -8.29 11.99
C SER A 181 -5.37 -7.45 13.21
N LEU A 182 -6.34 -7.12 14.07
CA LEU A 182 -6.10 -6.43 15.34
C LEU A 182 -5.27 -7.26 16.32
N GLN A 183 -5.51 -8.57 16.38
CA GLN A 183 -4.73 -9.45 17.23
C GLN A 183 -3.28 -9.57 16.76
N VAL A 184 -3.04 -9.71 15.46
CA VAL A 184 -1.67 -9.73 14.91
C VAL A 184 -0.96 -8.40 15.20
N LEU A 185 -1.67 -7.27 15.06
CA LEU A 185 -1.14 -5.95 15.38
C LEU A 185 -0.76 -5.82 16.87
N GLU A 186 -1.58 -6.34 17.78
CA GLU A 186 -1.28 -6.38 19.22
C GLU A 186 0.01 -7.18 19.48
N ILE A 187 0.15 -8.35 18.85
CA ILE A 187 1.34 -9.20 18.97
C ILE A 187 2.59 -8.48 18.48
N ILE A 188 2.52 -7.78 17.35
CA ILE A 188 3.62 -6.95 16.82
C ILE A 188 4.03 -5.87 17.83
N GLY A 189 3.06 -5.17 18.41
CA GLY A 189 3.32 -4.15 19.44
C GLY A 189 4.00 -4.74 20.68
N LYS A 190 3.55 -5.91 21.16
CA LYS A 190 4.17 -6.61 22.30
C LYS A 190 5.59 -7.07 21.98
N PHE A 191 5.81 -7.66 20.81
CA PHE A 191 7.13 -8.10 20.36
C PHE A 191 8.10 -6.93 20.26
N SER A 192 7.68 -5.82 19.65
CA SER A 192 8.48 -4.60 19.51
C SER A 192 8.97 -4.06 20.86
N ARG A 193 8.09 -3.91 21.85
CA ARG A 193 8.47 -3.44 23.20
C ARG A 193 9.40 -4.40 23.93
N THR A 194 9.15 -5.70 23.78
CA THR A 194 9.97 -6.77 24.38
C THR A 194 11.37 -6.82 23.75
N ALA A 195 11.46 -6.62 22.44
CA ALA A 195 12.71 -6.52 21.71
C ALA A 195 13.53 -5.31 22.17
N ALA A 196 12.88 -4.15 22.37
CA ALA A 196 13.56 -2.93 22.83
C ALA A 196 14.06 -3.01 24.28
N SER A 197 13.37 -3.75 25.17
CA SER A 197 13.81 -3.93 26.56
C SER A 197 15.03 -4.84 26.73
N HIS A 198 15.70 -5.23 25.63
CA HIS A 198 16.82 -6.17 25.58
C HIS A 198 16.52 -7.56 26.16
N SER A 199 15.25 -7.84 26.45
CA SER A 199 14.81 -9.15 26.90
C SER A 199 14.91 -10.20 25.78
N ILE A 200 14.94 -9.76 24.51
CA ILE A 200 15.26 -10.60 23.35
C ILE A 200 16.54 -10.03 22.74
N ALA A 201 17.57 -10.87 22.53
CA ALA A 201 18.75 -10.44 21.77
C ALA A 201 18.31 -10.02 20.36
N THR A 202 18.36 -8.73 20.04
CA THR A 202 17.89 -8.14 18.79
C THR A 202 19.03 -8.08 17.77
N ASP A 203 19.09 -9.07 16.89
CA ASP A 203 19.74 -8.94 15.59
C ASP A 203 18.70 -8.51 14.55
N TYR A 204 19.16 -7.84 13.48
CA TYR A 204 18.31 -7.44 12.35
C TYR A 204 17.45 -8.60 11.82
N GLY A 205 17.97 -9.83 11.88
CA GLY A 205 17.27 -11.03 11.48
C GLY A 205 15.94 -11.30 12.22
N LYS A 206 15.73 -10.77 13.42
CA LYS A 206 14.45 -10.86 14.15
C LYS A 206 13.48 -9.72 13.82
N LEU A 207 13.99 -8.55 13.47
CA LEU A 207 13.15 -7.39 13.14
C LEU A 207 12.57 -7.46 11.73
N ASP A 208 13.17 -8.26 10.83
CA ASP A 208 12.61 -8.55 9.50
C ASP A 208 11.21 -9.20 9.55
N CYS A 209 10.86 -9.87 10.65
CA CYS A 209 9.49 -10.36 10.84
C CYS A 209 8.46 -9.21 10.93
N ILE A 210 8.88 -8.06 11.45
CA ILE A 210 8.03 -6.87 11.59
C ILE A 210 7.78 -6.22 10.22
N THR A 211 8.81 -6.12 9.38
CA THR A 211 8.69 -5.56 8.03
C THR A 211 7.73 -6.39 7.19
N SER A 212 7.87 -7.73 7.20
CA SER A 212 6.96 -8.66 6.50
C SER A 212 5.50 -8.49 6.94
N ILE A 213 5.22 -8.39 8.23
CA ILE A 213 3.85 -8.21 8.73
C ILE A 213 3.30 -6.83 8.39
N PHE A 214 4.09 -5.75 8.48
CA PHE A 214 3.62 -4.44 8.04
C PHE A 214 3.31 -4.42 6.55
N MET A 215 4.18 -5.00 5.73
CA MET A 215 3.90 -5.18 4.31
C MET A 215 2.61 -5.95 4.10
N SER A 216 2.37 -6.97 4.92
CA SER A 216 1.15 -7.76 4.87
C SER A 216 -0.11 -6.92 5.20
N PHE A 217 -0.04 -6.02 6.18
CA PHE A 217 -1.12 -5.10 6.51
C PHE A 217 -1.39 -4.08 5.40
N PHE A 218 -0.34 -3.44 4.88
CA PHE A 218 -0.47 -2.37 3.88
C PHE A 218 -0.89 -2.88 2.50
N SER A 219 -0.58 -4.12 2.16
CA SER A 219 -0.94 -4.71 0.86
C SER A 219 -2.35 -5.28 0.79
N ARG A 220 -3.11 -5.30 1.89
CA ARG A 220 -4.43 -5.97 2.01
C ARG A 220 -5.54 -4.99 2.34
N ASN A 221 -6.77 -5.43 2.10
CA ASN A 221 -7.96 -4.71 2.55
C ASN A 221 -8.09 -4.80 4.07
N GLN A 222 -7.87 -3.68 4.76
CA GLN A 222 -7.98 -3.59 6.21
C GLN A 222 -9.21 -2.78 6.64
N PRO A 223 -9.93 -3.21 7.68
CA PRO A 223 -11.10 -2.50 8.17
C PRO A 223 -10.72 -1.17 8.82
N LEU A 224 -11.65 -0.22 8.84
CA LEU A 224 -11.42 1.11 9.44
C LEU A 224 -10.96 1.03 10.90
N ALA A 225 -11.49 0.07 11.67
CA ALA A 225 -11.09 -0.14 13.07
C ALA A 225 -9.61 -0.54 13.20
N PHE A 226 -9.09 -1.33 12.25
CA PHE A 226 -7.67 -1.69 12.21
C PHE A 226 -6.81 -0.44 12.01
N TRP A 227 -7.12 0.38 11.01
CA TRP A 227 -6.36 1.61 10.73
C TRP A 227 -6.35 2.60 11.90
N LYS A 228 -7.38 2.60 12.75
CA LYS A 228 -7.39 3.40 13.99
C LYS A 228 -6.36 2.90 15.01
N ALA A 229 -6.22 1.58 15.16
CA ALA A 229 -5.28 0.97 16.11
C ALA A 229 -3.85 0.88 15.56
N MET A 230 -3.67 0.84 14.24
CA MET A 230 -2.40 0.57 13.59
C MET A 230 -1.37 1.67 13.81
N PHE A 231 -1.74 2.95 13.65
CA PHE A 231 -0.79 4.07 13.70
C PHE A 231 -0.10 4.28 15.06
N PRO A 232 -0.77 4.10 16.22
CA PRO A 232 -0.10 4.07 17.51
C PRO A 232 0.99 2.99 17.60
N VAL A 233 0.71 1.78 17.11
CA VAL A 233 1.69 0.69 17.08
C VAL A 233 2.80 0.99 16.08
N PHE A 234 2.46 1.53 14.92
CA PHE A 234 3.40 1.95 13.89
C PHE A 234 4.40 2.97 14.42
N ASN A 235 3.92 4.05 15.03
CA ASN A 235 4.79 5.07 15.62
C ASN A 235 5.71 4.46 16.68
N SER A 236 5.17 3.64 17.59
CA SER A 236 5.96 2.99 18.64
C SER A 236 7.04 2.06 18.07
N VAL A 237 6.76 1.30 17.01
CA VAL A 237 7.77 0.45 16.36
C VAL A 237 8.88 1.31 15.75
N PHE A 238 8.53 2.39 15.04
CA PHE A 238 9.52 3.24 14.39
C PHE A 238 10.31 4.10 15.37
N GLU A 239 9.72 4.45 16.51
CA GLU A 239 10.43 5.07 17.63
C GLU A 239 11.48 4.13 18.23
N LEU A 240 11.13 2.87 18.46
CA LEU A 240 12.03 1.89 19.09
C LEU A 240 13.07 1.29 18.14
N HIS A 241 12.68 1.00 16.90
CA HIS A 241 13.45 0.20 15.94
C HIS A 241 13.69 0.89 14.59
N GLY A 242 13.25 2.13 14.42
CA GLY A 242 13.30 2.83 13.13
C GLY A 242 14.70 2.93 12.54
N ALA A 243 15.74 3.15 13.35
CA ALA A 243 17.12 3.20 12.86
C ALA A 243 17.56 1.88 12.19
N THR A 244 17.11 0.73 12.72
CA THR A 244 17.44 -0.59 12.18
C THR A 244 16.53 -0.95 11.00
N LEU A 245 15.22 -0.70 11.12
CA LEU A 245 14.23 -0.98 10.06
C LEU A 245 14.45 -0.13 8.80
N MET A 246 15.06 1.05 8.96
CA MET A 246 15.29 2.03 7.90
C MET A 246 16.77 2.14 7.51
N ALA A 247 17.59 1.17 7.92
CA ALA A 247 18.96 1.06 7.44
C ALA A 247 18.97 0.86 5.91
N ARG A 248 20.07 1.24 5.24
CA ARG A 248 20.23 1.12 3.77
C ARG A 248 19.99 -0.30 3.24
N GLU A 249 20.23 -1.31 4.07
CA GLU A 249 19.96 -2.72 3.75
C GLU A 249 18.46 -3.00 3.51
N ASN A 250 17.58 -2.14 4.03
CA ASN A 250 16.12 -2.25 3.98
C ASN A 250 15.45 -1.29 2.99
N ASP A 251 16.19 -0.72 2.05
CA ASP A 251 15.63 0.24 1.08
C ASP A 251 14.41 -0.32 0.32
N ARG A 252 14.35 -1.65 0.12
CA ARG A 252 13.17 -2.32 -0.44
C ARG A 252 11.92 -2.16 0.43
N PHE A 253 12.01 -2.45 1.73
CA PHE A 253 10.89 -2.28 2.66
C PHE A 253 10.45 -0.82 2.68
N LEU A 254 11.42 0.08 2.73
CA LEU A 254 11.18 1.51 2.74
C LEU A 254 10.44 2.01 1.49
N LYS A 255 10.92 1.64 0.31
CA LYS A 255 10.25 1.95 -0.96
C LYS A 255 8.80 1.46 -0.94
N GLN A 256 8.59 0.22 -0.52
CA GLN A 256 7.27 -0.40 -0.52
C GLN A 256 6.29 0.26 0.48
N ILE A 257 6.73 0.54 1.70
CA ILE A 257 5.87 1.19 2.68
C ILE A 257 5.55 2.64 2.30
N ALA A 258 6.52 3.36 1.74
CA ALA A 258 6.31 4.69 1.18
C ALA A 258 5.27 4.64 0.04
N PHE A 259 5.35 3.65 -0.85
CA PHE A 259 4.40 3.46 -1.95
C PHE A 259 2.98 3.24 -1.44
N HIS A 260 2.81 2.35 -0.46
CA HIS A 260 1.50 2.10 0.13
C HIS A 260 0.92 3.31 0.85
N LEU A 261 1.73 4.08 1.57
CA LEU A 261 1.28 5.31 2.22
C LEU A 261 0.87 6.37 1.20
N LEU A 262 1.66 6.59 0.15
CA LEU A 262 1.29 7.52 -0.93
C LEU A 262 0.00 7.07 -1.63
N ARG A 263 -0.20 5.76 -1.83
CA ARG A 263 -1.46 5.21 -2.36
C ARG A 263 -2.64 5.47 -1.42
N LEU A 264 -2.46 5.35 -0.11
CA LEU A 264 -3.49 5.71 0.89
C LEU A 264 -3.77 7.22 0.93
N ALA A 265 -2.82 8.07 0.53
CA ALA A 265 -3.03 9.51 0.40
C ALA A 265 -3.98 9.89 -0.76
N VAL A 266 -4.19 8.98 -1.72
CA VAL A 266 -5.12 9.15 -2.85
C VAL A 266 -6.55 8.72 -2.51
N PHE A 267 -6.75 8.01 -1.39
CA PHE A 267 -8.03 7.37 -1.06
C PHE A 267 -9.18 8.36 -0.91
N ARG A 268 -10.40 7.95 -1.29
CA ARG A 268 -11.61 8.80 -1.16
C ARG A 268 -11.96 9.12 0.29
N ASN A 269 -11.68 8.19 1.21
CA ASN A 269 -11.96 8.35 2.63
C ASN A 269 -10.96 9.30 3.30
N ASP A 270 -11.45 10.40 3.85
CA ASP A 270 -10.64 11.41 4.54
C ASP A 270 -9.85 10.84 5.72
N ASN A 271 -10.47 9.95 6.51
CA ASN A 271 -9.81 9.31 7.65
C ASN A 271 -8.60 8.45 7.23
N MET A 272 -8.63 7.85 6.05
CA MET A 272 -7.49 7.08 5.53
C MET A 272 -6.38 8.00 5.05
N ARG A 273 -6.72 9.10 4.37
CA ARG A 273 -5.74 10.10 3.93
C ARG A 273 -5.01 10.74 5.09
N LYS A 274 -5.73 11.18 6.13
CA LYS A 274 -5.11 11.76 7.35
C LYS A 274 -4.10 10.82 8.00
N ARG A 275 -4.43 9.53 8.03
CA ARG A 275 -3.56 8.46 8.49
C ARG A 275 -2.34 8.27 7.60
N ALA A 276 -2.52 8.30 6.28
CA ALA A 276 -1.41 8.27 5.34
C ALA A 276 -0.44 9.44 5.55
N VAL A 277 -0.96 10.65 5.75
CA VAL A 277 -0.17 11.86 6.04
C VAL A 277 0.65 11.68 7.31
N VAL A 278 0.03 11.24 8.42
CA VAL A 278 0.75 10.95 9.67
C VAL A 278 1.79 9.85 9.48
N GLY A 279 1.50 8.81 8.69
CA GLY A 279 2.45 7.76 8.34
C GLY A 279 3.68 8.30 7.62
N LEU A 280 3.47 9.16 6.62
CA LEU A 280 4.56 9.82 5.89
C LEU A 280 5.40 10.69 6.83
N GLN A 281 4.78 11.44 7.75
CA GLN A 281 5.49 12.22 8.76
C GLN A 281 6.36 11.32 9.67
N ILE A 282 5.84 10.18 10.14
CA ILE A 282 6.62 9.21 10.94
C ILE A 282 7.80 8.65 10.14
N LEU A 283 7.62 8.36 8.85
CA LEU A 283 8.68 7.87 8.00
C LEU A 283 9.77 8.94 7.79
N VAL A 284 9.40 10.20 7.52
CA VAL A 284 10.36 11.30 7.30
C VAL A 284 11.20 11.55 8.55
N ARG A 285 10.61 11.45 9.74
CA ARG A 285 11.32 11.54 11.03
C ARG A 285 12.44 10.51 11.17
N THR A 286 12.29 9.33 10.56
CA THR A 286 13.16 8.18 10.82
C THR A 286 14.18 7.91 9.72
N ALA A 287 14.05 8.52 8.54
CA ALA A 287 14.85 8.13 7.38
C ALA A 287 15.14 9.23 6.35
N ARG A 288 16.12 8.95 5.50
CA ARG A 288 16.54 9.82 4.37
C ARG A 288 15.60 9.63 3.18
N LEU A 289 14.39 10.19 3.26
CA LEU A 289 13.31 9.82 2.33
C LEU A 289 13.11 10.69 1.10
N ARG A 290 13.87 11.78 0.96
CA ARG A 290 13.62 12.72 -0.13
C ARG A 290 13.68 12.07 -1.51
N VAL A 291 14.81 11.44 -1.84
CA VAL A 291 15.00 10.79 -3.14
C VAL A 291 14.02 9.62 -3.32
N MET A 292 13.87 8.80 -2.27
CA MET A 292 12.99 7.62 -2.31
C MET A 292 11.52 7.98 -2.56
N LEU A 293 10.99 9.00 -1.86
CA LEU A 293 9.59 9.42 -2.02
C LEU A 293 9.33 10.03 -3.40
N ILE A 294 10.30 10.76 -3.96
CA ILE A 294 10.18 11.32 -5.31
C ILE A 294 10.15 10.19 -6.36
N ILE A 295 11.04 9.19 -6.25
CA ILE A 295 11.00 7.99 -7.12
C ILE A 295 9.66 7.27 -6.97
N THR A 296 9.23 7.07 -5.73
CA THR A 296 8.00 6.32 -5.42
C THR A 296 6.75 7.06 -5.91
N LEU A 297 6.75 8.40 -5.88
CA LEU A 297 5.71 9.22 -6.47
C LEU A 297 5.64 9.01 -7.99
N SER A 298 6.78 9.02 -8.68
CA SER A 298 6.81 8.75 -10.13
C SER A 298 6.21 7.37 -10.48
N GLU A 299 6.47 6.36 -9.66
CA GLU A 299 5.87 5.02 -9.81
C GLU A 299 4.36 5.05 -9.53
N LEU A 300 3.92 5.76 -8.49
CA LEU A 300 2.50 5.92 -8.17
C LEU A 300 1.73 6.63 -9.30
N MET A 301 2.32 7.66 -9.91
CA MET A 301 1.71 8.40 -11.02
C MET A 301 1.43 7.52 -12.24
N SER A 302 2.13 6.38 -12.38
CA SER A 302 1.87 5.38 -13.42
C SER A 302 0.74 4.41 -13.05
N ASP A 303 0.45 4.22 -11.76
CA ASP A 303 -0.60 3.32 -11.24
C ASP A 303 -1.95 4.04 -11.04
N VAL A 304 -1.90 5.32 -10.68
CA VAL A 304 -3.07 6.16 -10.36
C VAL A 304 -3.63 6.81 -11.64
N GLN A 305 -4.95 6.93 -11.74
CA GLN A 305 -5.55 7.69 -12.84
C GLN A 305 -5.37 9.17 -12.55
N VAL A 306 -4.38 9.79 -13.19
CA VAL A 306 -4.02 11.19 -12.96
C VAL A 306 -4.85 12.17 -13.79
N THR A 307 -5.40 11.70 -14.91
CA THR A 307 -6.28 12.46 -15.80
C THR A 307 -7.65 11.79 -15.93
N GLN A 308 -8.67 12.61 -16.18
CA GLN A 308 -10.03 12.17 -16.48
C GLN A 308 -10.51 12.86 -17.76
N MET A 309 -11.21 12.13 -18.64
CA MET A 309 -11.79 12.72 -19.85
C MET A 309 -13.17 13.31 -19.55
N LYS A 310 -13.37 14.58 -19.91
CA LYS A 310 -14.65 15.26 -19.83
C LYS A 310 -15.60 14.81 -20.95
N SER A 311 -16.87 15.17 -20.81
CA SER A 311 -17.91 14.93 -21.82
C SER A 311 -17.66 15.64 -23.15
N ASP A 312 -16.83 16.69 -23.15
CA ASP A 312 -16.40 17.43 -24.34
C ASP A 312 -15.15 16.82 -25.03
N GLY A 313 -14.60 15.73 -24.48
CA GLY A 313 -13.39 15.08 -25.00
C GLY A 313 -12.07 15.69 -24.52
N THR A 314 -12.09 16.75 -23.71
CA THR A 314 -10.88 17.35 -23.11
C THR A 314 -10.43 16.57 -21.88
N LEU A 315 -9.13 16.60 -21.57
CA LEU A 315 -8.58 15.98 -20.37
C LEU A 315 -8.56 16.99 -19.22
N GLU A 316 -8.90 16.51 -18.01
CA GLU A 316 -8.81 17.29 -16.77
C GLU A 316 -8.08 16.52 -15.67
N GLU A 317 -7.63 17.24 -14.64
CA GLU A 317 -7.08 16.64 -13.42
C GLU A 317 -8.13 15.72 -12.77
N SER A 318 -7.73 14.48 -12.49
CA SER A 318 -8.62 13.54 -11.82
C SER A 318 -8.86 13.91 -10.35
N GLY A 319 -9.95 13.41 -9.77
CA GLY A 319 -10.18 13.53 -8.34
C GLY A 319 -9.10 12.83 -7.48
N GLU A 320 -8.37 11.86 -8.03
CA GLU A 320 -7.27 11.16 -7.35
C GLU A 320 -6.05 12.06 -7.20
N ALA A 321 -5.64 12.71 -8.29
CA ALA A 321 -4.55 13.69 -8.29
C ALA A 321 -4.82 14.85 -7.32
N ARG A 322 -6.05 15.39 -7.32
CA ARG A 322 -6.44 16.46 -6.40
C ARG A 322 -6.38 16.05 -4.92
N ARG A 323 -6.75 14.80 -4.61
CA ARG A 323 -6.65 14.26 -3.25
C ARG A 323 -5.20 14.09 -2.82
N LEU A 324 -4.36 13.58 -3.70
CA LEU A 324 -2.93 13.43 -3.44
C LEU A 324 -2.27 14.78 -3.14
N ARG A 325 -2.51 15.79 -3.99
CA ARG A 325 -2.06 17.17 -3.78
C ARG A 325 -2.41 17.67 -2.40
N LYS A 326 -3.69 17.58 -2.03
CA LYS A 326 -4.18 18.01 -0.72
C LYS A 326 -3.48 17.29 0.43
N SER A 327 -3.24 15.98 0.31
CA SER A 327 -2.51 15.23 1.34
C SER A 327 -1.04 15.61 1.44
N LEU A 328 -0.37 15.93 0.33
CA LEU A 328 1.00 16.43 0.34
C LEU A 328 1.09 17.83 0.96
N GLU A 329 0.12 18.70 0.69
CA GLU A 329 -0.01 20.01 1.35
C GLU A 329 -0.25 19.85 2.87
N GLU A 330 -1.18 18.98 3.27
CA GLU A 330 -1.48 18.68 4.68
C GLU A 330 -0.26 18.09 5.43
N MET A 331 0.64 17.38 4.73
CA MET A 331 1.86 16.83 5.31
C MET A 331 2.82 17.91 5.83
N ALA A 332 2.85 19.09 5.20
CA ALA A 332 3.68 20.21 5.60
C ALA A 332 2.94 21.26 6.45
N ASP A 333 1.66 21.05 6.75
CA ASP A 333 0.86 22.00 7.54
C ASP A 333 1.07 21.77 9.05
N GLU A 334 2.04 22.50 9.61
CA GLU A 334 2.37 22.47 11.05
C GLU A 334 1.15 22.78 11.93
N SER A 335 0.29 23.72 11.51
CA SER A 335 -0.86 24.15 12.31
C SER A 335 -1.93 23.07 12.47
N LYS A 336 -2.04 22.16 11.49
CA LYS A 336 -3.02 21.06 11.51
C LYS A 336 -2.43 19.76 12.03
N SER A 337 -1.11 19.62 12.09
CA SER A 337 -0.43 18.37 12.47
C SER A 337 -0.86 17.85 13.85
N GLY A 338 -0.96 18.71 14.87
CA GLY A 338 -1.41 18.30 16.20
C GLY A 338 -2.81 17.65 16.19
N ASN A 339 -3.76 18.25 15.47
CA ASN A 339 -5.10 17.68 15.31
C ASN A 339 -5.07 16.36 14.54
N LEU A 340 -4.23 16.24 13.50
CA LEU A 340 -4.07 15.00 12.73
C LEU A 340 -3.51 13.86 13.57
N LEU A 341 -2.52 14.14 14.43
CA LEU A 341 -1.94 13.17 15.36
C LEU A 341 -3.00 12.69 16.36
N ASN A 342 -3.73 13.62 16.97
CA ASN A 342 -4.82 13.29 17.90
C ASN A 342 -5.90 12.41 17.25
N GLU A 343 -6.33 12.72 16.02
CA GLU A 343 -7.29 11.90 15.28
C GLU A 343 -6.75 10.50 14.89
N CYS A 344 -5.42 10.36 14.84
CA CYS A 344 -4.73 9.10 14.62
C CYS A 344 -4.40 8.35 15.92
N GLY A 345 -4.78 8.89 17.09
CA GLY A 345 -4.52 8.28 18.40
C GLY A 345 -3.07 8.42 18.87
N LEU A 346 -2.35 9.42 18.35
CA LEU A 346 -0.99 9.76 18.75
C LEU A 346 -1.00 11.06 19.57
N PRO A 347 -0.08 11.22 20.53
CA PRO A 347 0.08 12.48 21.23
C PRO A 347 0.69 13.55 20.31
N GLU A 348 0.46 14.83 20.61
CA GLU A 348 0.91 15.95 19.76
C GLU A 348 2.44 16.04 19.63
N ASP A 349 3.18 15.51 20.60
CA ASP A 349 4.64 15.46 20.64
C ASP A 349 5.23 14.20 19.96
N ALA A 350 4.40 13.31 19.40
CA ALA A 350 4.84 12.04 18.81
C ALA A 350 5.92 12.18 17.72
N LEU A 351 5.95 13.31 17.01
CA LEU A 351 6.94 13.59 15.95
C LEU A 351 8.23 14.25 16.48
N ILE A 352 8.20 14.78 17.71
CA ILE A 352 9.33 15.51 18.33
C ILE A 352 10.21 14.55 19.15
N ALA A 353 9.78 13.30 19.34
CA ALA A 353 10.44 12.31 20.19
C ALA A 353 11.94 12.17 19.87
N ILE A 354 12.77 12.59 20.83
CA ILE A 354 14.23 12.51 20.84
C ILE A 354 14.60 11.08 21.27
N PRO A 355 15.22 10.25 20.42
CA PRO A 355 15.74 8.96 20.86
C PRO A 355 16.84 9.20 21.90
N GLU A 356 16.77 8.56 23.07
CA GLU A 356 17.74 8.70 24.19
C GLU A 356 19.21 8.43 23.80
N THR A 357 19.46 7.88 22.60
CA THR A 357 20.77 7.48 22.09
C THR A 357 21.36 8.40 21.01
N LEU A 358 20.61 9.42 20.55
CA LEU A 358 21.05 10.32 19.48
C LEU A 358 20.92 11.78 19.92
N ALA A 359 22.06 12.48 19.97
CA ALA A 359 22.20 13.83 20.49
C ALA A 359 21.51 14.93 19.64
N GLU A 360 20.82 14.59 18.56
CA GLU A 360 20.25 15.56 17.62
C GLU A 360 18.81 15.21 17.23
N ASN A 361 17.95 16.22 17.31
CA ASN A 361 16.56 16.15 16.89
C ASN A 361 16.52 16.11 15.35
N ARG A 362 16.18 14.95 14.77
CA ARG A 362 16.15 14.75 13.29
C ARG A 362 14.87 15.28 12.63
N TRP A 363 13.93 15.79 13.41
CA TRP A 363 12.69 16.35 12.87
C TRP A 363 12.82 17.86 12.68
N SER A 364 12.62 18.35 11.45
CA SER A 364 12.49 19.77 11.18
C SER A 364 11.36 20.05 10.19
N TRP A 365 10.48 20.99 10.54
CA TRP A 365 9.40 21.43 9.66
C TRP A 365 9.90 22.03 8.36
N SER A 366 11.09 22.64 8.36
CA SER A 366 11.74 23.13 7.15
C SER A 366 12.06 22.00 6.15
N GLU A 367 12.58 20.86 6.62
CA GLU A 367 12.85 19.70 5.76
C GLU A 367 11.57 19.04 5.25
N VAL A 368 10.56 18.92 6.11
CA VAL A 368 9.24 18.37 5.74
C VAL A 368 8.56 19.26 4.71
N ASN A 369 8.60 20.58 4.90
CA ASN A 369 8.06 21.54 3.95
C ASN A 369 8.80 21.49 2.62
N PHE A 370 10.14 21.47 2.64
CA PHE A 370 10.93 21.33 1.41
C PHE A 370 10.58 20.04 0.66
N LEU A 371 10.43 18.93 1.39
CA LEU A 371 10.07 17.65 0.81
C LEU A 371 8.67 17.68 0.19
N SER A 372 7.68 18.24 0.89
CA SER A 372 6.32 18.42 0.37
C SER A 372 6.33 19.25 -0.91
N VAL A 373 7.04 20.39 -0.92
CA VAL A 373 7.19 21.24 -2.11
C VAL A 373 7.84 20.45 -3.26
N SER A 374 8.86 19.65 -3.00
CA SER A 374 9.51 18.83 -4.03
C SER A 374 8.55 17.78 -4.62
N LEU A 375 7.74 17.14 -3.78
CA LEU A 375 6.73 16.17 -4.21
C LEU A 375 5.59 16.84 -4.98
N LEU A 376 5.17 18.04 -4.58
CA LEU A 376 4.17 18.82 -5.29
C LEU A 376 4.67 19.24 -6.67
N LEU A 377 5.92 19.70 -6.79
CA LEU A 377 6.53 20.03 -8.08
C LEU A 377 6.58 18.80 -9.01
N ALA A 378 6.95 17.64 -8.49
CA ALA A 378 6.95 16.38 -9.26
C ALA A 378 5.53 15.95 -9.68
N LEU A 379 4.54 16.12 -8.79
CA LEU A 379 3.13 15.87 -9.08
C LEU A 379 2.62 16.81 -10.18
N ASP A 380 2.89 18.10 -10.06
CA ASP A 380 2.49 19.15 -11.00
C ASP A 380 3.07 18.94 -12.39
N ALA A 381 4.39 18.74 -12.49
CA ALA A 381 5.05 18.49 -13.76
C ALA A 381 4.50 17.22 -14.44
N SER A 382 4.24 16.17 -13.66
CA SER A 382 3.65 14.91 -14.16
C SER A 382 2.22 15.08 -14.63
N LEU A 383 1.40 15.88 -13.93
CA LEU A 383 0.03 16.17 -14.31
C LEU A 383 -0.04 17.03 -15.58
N GLU A 384 0.75 18.10 -15.64
CA GLU A 384 0.84 18.96 -16.83
C GLU A 384 1.24 18.14 -18.06
N HIS A 385 2.26 17.28 -17.93
CA HIS A 385 2.68 16.38 -18.99
C HIS A 385 1.56 15.45 -19.45
N ALA A 386 0.87 14.80 -18.50
CA ALA A 386 -0.23 13.88 -18.81
C ALA A 386 -1.42 14.59 -19.49
N LEU A 387 -1.72 15.84 -19.13
CA LEU A 387 -2.78 16.64 -19.74
C LEU A 387 -2.44 17.07 -21.17
N LEU A 388 -1.16 17.30 -21.46
CA LEU A 388 -0.68 17.70 -22.78
C LEU A 388 -0.56 16.53 -23.77
N GLY A 389 -0.74 15.28 -23.34
CA GLY A 389 -0.50 14.09 -24.16
C GLY A 389 -1.21 14.07 -25.53
N SER A 390 -2.40 14.67 -25.65
CA SER A 390 -3.10 14.79 -26.94
C SER A 390 -2.55 15.89 -27.85
N VAL A 391 -1.96 16.95 -27.28
CA VAL A 391 -1.45 18.14 -27.96
C VAL A 391 0.02 18.01 -28.37
N MET A 392 0.82 17.25 -27.59
CA MET A 392 2.26 17.07 -27.83
C MET A 392 2.60 16.45 -29.19
N THR A 393 1.67 15.72 -29.82
CA THR A 393 1.86 15.18 -31.18
C THR A 393 1.79 16.25 -32.26
N MET A 394 1.15 17.40 -31.98
CA MET A 394 0.99 18.52 -32.90
C MET A 394 1.91 19.70 -32.59
N ASP A 395 2.20 19.95 -31.31
CA ASP A 395 3.07 21.04 -30.86
C ASP A 395 4.33 20.51 -30.16
N ARG A 396 5.44 20.52 -30.93
CA ARG A 396 6.75 20.07 -30.45
C ARG A 396 7.36 20.99 -29.39
N TYR A 397 7.02 22.28 -29.39
CA TYR A 397 7.50 23.20 -28.36
C TYR A 397 6.84 22.93 -27.01
N ALA A 398 5.53 22.67 -27.01
CA ALA A 398 4.81 22.24 -25.81
C ALA A 398 5.37 20.91 -25.26
N ALA A 399 5.76 19.99 -26.13
CA ALA A 399 6.41 18.75 -25.74
C ALA A 399 7.76 18.98 -25.06
N ALA A 400 8.63 19.82 -25.64
CA ALA A 400 9.92 20.17 -25.06
C ALA A 400 9.77 20.90 -23.72
N GLU A 401 8.86 21.87 -23.60
CA GLU A 401 8.60 22.56 -22.33
C GLU A 401 8.15 21.57 -21.23
N SER A 402 7.29 20.61 -21.59
CA SER A 402 6.83 19.59 -20.66
C SER A 402 7.97 18.68 -20.16
N PHE A 403 8.85 18.21 -21.06
CA PHE A 403 10.03 17.42 -20.67
C PHE A 403 11.01 18.23 -19.79
N TYR A 404 11.18 19.52 -20.07
CA TYR A 404 11.98 20.41 -19.25
C TYR A 404 11.43 20.52 -17.82
N LYS A 405 10.12 20.75 -17.66
CA LYS A 405 9.48 20.81 -16.33
C LYS A 405 9.66 19.51 -15.55
N LEU A 406 9.51 18.36 -16.21
CA LEU A 406 9.77 17.05 -15.61
C LEU A 406 11.24 16.89 -15.21
N ALA A 407 12.18 17.25 -16.08
CA ALA A 407 13.60 17.20 -15.77
C ALA A 407 13.92 18.05 -14.53
N MET A 408 13.38 19.26 -14.42
CA MET A 408 13.60 20.12 -13.25
C MET A 408 12.95 19.58 -11.98
N ALA A 409 11.73 19.06 -12.07
CA ALA A 409 11.02 18.52 -10.91
C ALA A 409 11.69 17.25 -10.35
N PHE A 410 12.28 16.42 -11.23
CA PHE A 410 12.98 15.20 -10.87
C PHE A 410 14.50 15.38 -10.68
N ALA A 411 15.03 16.60 -10.73
CA ALA A 411 16.46 16.89 -10.53
C ALA A 411 17.09 16.26 -9.27
N PRO A 412 16.40 16.12 -8.11
CA PRO A 412 16.95 15.44 -6.94
C PRO A 412 17.19 13.93 -7.11
N VAL A 413 16.67 13.32 -8.19
CA VAL A 413 16.80 11.89 -8.51
C VAL A 413 17.60 11.75 -9.81
N PRO A 414 18.90 11.43 -9.75
CA PRO A 414 19.77 11.42 -10.93
C PRO A 414 19.24 10.60 -12.10
N ASP A 415 18.74 9.38 -11.84
CA ASP A 415 18.27 8.48 -12.91
C ASP A 415 17.04 9.05 -13.66
N LEU A 416 16.06 9.58 -12.91
CA LEU A 416 14.87 10.20 -13.51
C LEU A 416 15.22 11.53 -14.18
N HIS A 417 16.12 12.31 -13.58
CA HIS A 417 16.60 13.56 -14.17
C HIS A 417 17.29 13.32 -15.51
N ILE A 418 18.21 12.36 -15.58
CA ILE A 418 18.88 11.96 -16.82
C ILE A 418 17.85 11.48 -17.84
N MET A 419 16.92 10.61 -17.45
CA MET A 419 15.88 10.10 -18.34
C MET A 419 15.07 11.25 -18.99
N TRP A 420 14.61 12.21 -18.21
CA TRP A 420 13.83 13.35 -18.73
C TRP A 420 14.68 14.33 -19.55
N LEU A 421 15.96 14.53 -19.21
CA LEU A 421 16.89 15.32 -20.03
C LEU A 421 17.18 14.67 -21.38
N LEU A 422 17.23 13.33 -21.44
CA LEU A 422 17.38 12.60 -22.70
C LEU A 422 16.13 12.77 -23.58
N HIS A 423 14.92 12.66 -23.01
CA HIS A 423 13.68 12.94 -23.75
C HIS A 423 13.61 14.40 -24.24
N LEU A 424 14.07 15.36 -23.43
CA LEU A 424 14.19 16.75 -23.85
C LEU A 424 15.20 16.93 -24.99
N CYS A 425 16.34 16.25 -24.91
CA CYS A 425 17.35 16.24 -25.97
C CYS A 425 16.75 15.73 -27.29
N ASP A 426 16.05 14.59 -27.27
CA ASP A 426 15.37 14.03 -28.44
C ASP A 426 14.36 15.01 -29.04
N ALA A 427 13.55 15.66 -28.21
CA ALA A 427 12.58 16.67 -28.66
C ALA A 427 13.28 17.86 -29.36
N HIS A 428 14.39 18.36 -28.81
CA HIS A 428 15.17 19.42 -29.45
C HIS A 428 15.82 18.98 -30.75
N GLN A 429 16.27 17.71 -30.86
CA GLN A 429 16.79 17.16 -32.11
C GLN A 429 15.71 17.09 -33.20
N GLU A 430 14.50 16.63 -32.85
CA GLU A 430 13.35 16.62 -33.77
C GLU A 430 12.94 18.02 -34.24
N MET A 431 13.18 19.04 -33.42
CA MET A 431 12.98 20.46 -33.76
C MET A 431 14.16 21.09 -34.49
N GLN A 432 15.29 20.37 -34.67
CA GLN A 432 16.56 20.90 -35.19
C GLN A 432 17.17 22.03 -34.34
N SER A 433 16.80 22.10 -33.07
CA SER A 433 17.34 22.99 -32.04
C SER A 433 18.64 22.41 -31.47
N TRP A 434 19.70 22.41 -32.27
CA TRP A 434 20.96 21.73 -31.94
C TRP A 434 21.70 22.31 -30.74
N ALA A 435 21.54 23.61 -30.46
CA ALA A 435 22.19 24.25 -29.32
C ALA A 435 21.57 23.76 -28.01
N GLU A 436 20.24 23.73 -27.94
CA GLU A 436 19.46 23.26 -26.79
C GLU A 436 19.62 21.75 -26.57
N ALA A 437 19.65 20.96 -27.66
CA ALA A 437 19.96 19.54 -27.59
C ALA A 437 21.36 19.29 -27.00
N ALA A 438 22.36 20.09 -27.39
CA ALA A 438 23.69 19.99 -26.84
C ALA A 438 23.78 20.45 -25.37
N GLU A 439 23.04 21.48 -24.97
CA GLU A 439 22.92 21.87 -23.56
C GLU A 439 22.35 20.73 -22.70
N CYS A 440 21.34 20.00 -23.20
CA CYS A 440 20.81 18.80 -22.53
C CYS A 440 21.86 17.69 -22.40
N ALA A 441 22.60 17.40 -23.47
CA ALA A 441 23.66 16.38 -23.46
C ALA A 441 24.80 16.73 -22.48
N VAL A 442 25.17 18.01 -22.39
CA VAL A 442 26.15 18.51 -21.41
C VAL A 442 25.60 18.39 -19.99
N ALA A 443 24.31 18.70 -19.76
CA ALA A 443 23.68 18.53 -18.46
C ALA A 443 23.69 17.06 -18.01
N VAL A 444 23.32 16.12 -18.90
CA VAL A 444 23.40 14.67 -18.64
C VAL A 444 24.83 14.25 -18.28
N ALA A 445 25.82 14.68 -19.07
CA ALA A 445 27.23 14.42 -18.79
C ALA A 445 27.65 14.96 -17.42
N GLY A 446 27.18 16.14 -17.03
CA GLY A 446 27.44 16.75 -15.72
C GLY A 446 26.90 15.92 -14.56
N VAL A 447 25.69 15.39 -14.69
CA VAL A 447 25.07 14.52 -13.66
C VAL A 447 25.81 13.19 -13.55
N VAL A 448 26.19 12.57 -14.67
CA VAL A 448 26.96 11.32 -14.69
C VAL A 448 28.37 11.50 -14.12
N MET A 449 28.96 12.69 -14.27
CA MET A 449 30.28 13.02 -13.75
C MET A 449 30.30 13.36 -12.25
N GLN A 450 29.15 13.67 -11.64
CA GLN A 450 29.09 13.86 -10.20
C GLN A 450 29.28 12.50 -9.50
N PRO A 451 30.31 12.34 -8.66
CA PRO A 451 30.51 11.07 -7.97
C PRO A 451 29.33 10.84 -7.01
N PRO A 452 28.75 9.62 -6.94
CA PRO A 452 28.00 9.24 -5.74
C PRO A 452 28.97 9.33 -4.55
N ASP A 453 28.49 9.74 -3.37
CA ASP A 453 29.26 10.03 -2.13
C ASP A 453 30.14 8.86 -1.58
N SER A 454 30.78 8.02 -2.39
CA SER A 454 31.63 6.90 -1.95
C SER A 454 32.66 6.34 -2.95
N LEU A 455 32.93 6.93 -4.11
CA LEU A 455 34.08 6.46 -4.93
C LEU A 455 34.83 7.61 -5.64
N ASP A 456 36.12 7.72 -5.32
CA ASP A 456 37.11 8.43 -6.11
C ASP A 456 37.13 7.85 -7.54
N LEU A 457 36.84 8.67 -8.55
CA LEU A 457 36.96 8.26 -9.96
C LEU A 457 38.26 8.74 -10.60
N PRO A 458 38.88 7.94 -11.51
CA PRO A 458 40.15 8.26 -12.14
C PRO A 458 39.99 9.28 -13.27
N THR A 459 41.10 9.92 -13.62
CA THR A 459 41.33 11.01 -14.60
C THR A 459 40.89 10.77 -16.05
N ASN A 460 40.12 9.72 -16.37
CA ASN A 460 39.67 9.36 -17.73
C ASN A 460 38.25 9.83 -18.11
N CYS A 461 37.55 10.56 -17.24
CA CYS A 461 36.14 10.95 -17.48
C CYS A 461 35.95 11.94 -18.66
N HIS A 462 36.96 12.75 -19.01
CA HIS A 462 36.85 13.72 -20.11
C HIS A 462 36.66 13.06 -21.49
N CYS A 463 37.30 11.92 -21.75
CA CYS A 463 37.15 11.19 -23.01
C CYS A 463 35.77 10.50 -23.12
N ALA A 464 35.20 10.06 -21.99
CA ALA A 464 33.88 9.47 -21.95
C ALA A 464 32.77 10.50 -22.25
N VAL A 465 32.93 11.74 -21.77
CA VAL A 465 31.97 12.83 -22.05
C VAL A 465 32.06 13.32 -23.48
N ILE A 466 33.27 13.45 -24.03
CA ILE A 466 33.42 13.69 -25.47
C ILE A 466 32.79 12.54 -26.26
N GLY A 467 33.00 11.28 -25.85
CA GLY A 467 32.36 10.12 -26.45
C GLY A 467 30.83 10.13 -26.38
N LEU A 468 30.24 10.51 -25.25
CA LEU A 468 28.79 10.58 -25.03
C LEU A 468 28.16 11.74 -25.85
N ILE A 469 28.81 12.91 -25.85
CA ILE A 469 28.38 14.06 -26.65
C ILE A 469 28.50 13.77 -28.15
N LEU A 470 29.58 13.10 -28.58
CA LEU A 470 29.76 12.65 -29.97
C LEU A 470 28.79 11.53 -30.38
N PHE A 471 28.30 10.73 -29.42
CA PHE A 471 27.33 9.66 -29.65
C PHE A 471 25.90 10.22 -29.74
N LEU A 472 25.56 11.22 -28.92
CA LEU A 472 24.22 11.81 -28.86
C LEU A 472 23.97 12.88 -29.94
N LEU A 473 25.02 13.47 -30.52
CA LEU A 473 24.89 14.56 -31.50
C LEU A 473 25.47 14.19 -32.87
N PRO A 474 24.75 14.40 -33.99
CA PRO A 474 25.28 14.15 -35.33
C PRO A 474 26.47 15.08 -35.66
N PRO A 475 27.45 14.64 -36.47
CA PRO A 475 28.72 15.35 -36.68
C PRO A 475 28.59 16.80 -37.18
N HIS A 476 27.53 17.14 -37.91
CA HIS A 476 27.26 18.51 -38.38
C HIS A 476 26.78 19.47 -37.28
N SER A 477 26.25 18.96 -36.16
CA SER A 477 25.68 19.75 -35.06
C SER A 477 26.74 20.22 -34.05
N LEU A 478 27.86 19.51 -33.92
CA LEU A 478 29.01 19.92 -33.11
C LEU A 478 29.60 21.27 -33.57
N PHE A 479 29.55 21.53 -34.88
CA PHE A 479 30.02 22.79 -35.46
C PHE A 479 29.12 23.97 -35.07
N SER A 480 27.80 23.74 -34.97
CA SER A 480 26.83 24.74 -34.50
C SER A 480 26.95 25.01 -33.00
N PHE A 481 27.18 23.97 -32.18
CA PHE A 481 27.44 24.10 -30.76
C PHE A 481 28.71 24.92 -30.48
N VAL A 482 29.83 24.58 -31.12
CA VAL A 482 31.09 25.34 -30.99
C VAL A 482 30.88 26.80 -31.42
N SER A 483 30.12 27.05 -32.49
CA SER A 483 29.82 28.41 -32.94
C SER A 483 28.93 29.19 -31.95
N SER A 484 27.94 28.55 -31.32
CA SER A 484 27.01 29.19 -30.36
C SER A 484 27.67 29.45 -29.00
N SER A 485 28.46 28.50 -28.48
CA SER A 485 29.24 28.68 -27.25
C SER A 485 30.32 29.76 -27.40
N TYR A 486 30.90 29.92 -28.60
CA TYR A 486 31.85 31.02 -28.88
C TYR A 486 31.16 32.39 -28.92
N VAL A 487 29.87 32.45 -29.28
CA VAL A 487 29.07 33.68 -29.28
C VAL A 487 28.56 34.03 -27.88
N LYS A 488 28.07 33.08 -27.08
CA LYS A 488 27.71 33.28 -25.65
C LYS A 488 28.93 33.64 -24.78
N SER A 489 30.09 33.06 -25.08
CA SER A 489 31.36 33.45 -24.43
C SER A 489 31.75 34.90 -24.72
N LYS A 490 31.48 35.40 -25.95
CA LYS A 490 31.77 36.78 -26.32
C LYS A 490 30.81 37.79 -25.65
N SER A 491 29.54 37.45 -25.50
CA SER A 491 28.56 38.34 -24.85
C SER A 491 28.83 38.50 -23.35
N HIS A 492 29.21 37.44 -22.63
CA HIS A 492 29.61 37.57 -21.22
C HIS A 492 30.95 38.26 -21.00
N SER A 493 31.86 38.25 -21.97
CA SER A 493 33.11 39.03 -21.90
C SER A 493 32.96 40.52 -22.25
N GLN A 494 31.81 40.95 -22.80
CA GLN A 494 31.54 42.37 -23.09
C GLN A 494 30.71 43.10 -22.02
N GLU A 495 30.07 42.39 -21.09
CA GLU A 495 29.37 43.00 -19.94
C GLU A 495 30.24 43.11 -18.66
N PHE A 496 31.51 42.69 -18.71
CA PHE A 496 32.48 42.84 -17.61
C PHE A 496 33.53 43.94 -17.83
N ILE A 497 33.41 44.73 -18.90
CA ILE A 497 34.18 45.97 -19.11
C ILE A 497 33.23 47.08 -19.58
N SER A 498 32.48 47.64 -18.63
CA SER A 498 31.83 48.95 -18.69
C SER A 498 31.39 49.35 -17.29
#